data_AF-A0A2J8JUY5-F1
#
_entry.id   AF-A0A2J8JUY5-F1
#
_cell.length_a   1.000
_cell.length_b   1.000
_cell.length_c   1.000
_cell.angle_alpha   90.00
_cell.angle_beta   90.00
_cell.angle_gamma   90.00
#
_symmetry.space_group_name_H-M   'P 1'
#
loop_
_entity.id
_entity.type
_entity.pdbx_description
1 polymer ?
#
loop_
_entity_poly.entity_id
_entity_poly.type
_entity_poly.pdbx_seq_one_letter_code
_entity_poly.pdbx_strand_id
1 'polypeptide(L)'
;EKEAATAEEPNPKGIPEFWFTIFRNVDMLSELVQEYDEPILKHLQDIKVKFSDPGQPMSFVLEFHFEPNDYFTNSVLTKTYKMKSEPDKADPFSFEGPEIVDCDGCTIDWKKGKNVTVKTIKKKQKHKGRGTVRTITKQVPNESFFNFFNPLKASGDGESLDEDSEFTLASDFEIGHFFRERIVPRAVLYFTGEAIEDDDNPDM
;
A
#
# COMPACT_ATOMS: atom_id res chain seq x y z
N GLU A 1 33.63 14.30 -41.16
CA GLU A 1 32.98 14.53 -39.86
C GLU A 1 32.14 13.32 -39.48
N LYS A 2 32.17 12.92 -38.21
CA LYS A 2 31.28 11.91 -37.64
C LYS A 2 29.96 12.60 -37.30
N GLU A 3 28.86 12.18 -37.93
CA GLU A 3 27.51 12.52 -37.47
C GLU A 3 27.33 11.97 -36.04
N ALA A 4 27.08 12.88 -35.10
CA ALA A 4 26.64 12.53 -33.77
C ALA A 4 25.21 12.03 -33.87
N ALA A 5 24.97 10.78 -33.46
CA ALA A 5 23.63 10.25 -33.27
C ALA A 5 22.94 11.09 -32.18
N THR A 6 21.94 11.86 -32.59
CA THR A 6 20.97 12.47 -31.68
C THR A 6 20.24 11.34 -30.94
N ALA A 7 20.46 11.25 -29.64
CA ALA A 7 19.64 10.41 -28.78
C ALA A 7 18.20 10.91 -28.88
N GLU A 8 17.29 10.06 -29.35
CA GLU A 8 15.86 10.34 -29.28
C GLU A 8 15.49 10.55 -27.81
N GLU A 9 15.11 11.77 -27.45
CA GLU A 9 14.49 11.99 -26.14
C GLU A 9 13.18 11.18 -26.11
N PRO A 10 12.97 10.34 -25.08
CA PRO A 10 11.75 9.57 -24.98
C PRO A 10 10.58 10.55 -24.84
N ASN A 11 9.74 10.67 -25.87
CA ASN A 11 8.48 11.40 -25.78
C ASN A 11 7.60 10.74 -24.72
N PRO A 12 7.41 11.35 -23.54
CA PRO A 12 6.65 10.72 -22.48
C PRO A 12 5.18 10.63 -22.89
N LYS A 13 4.57 9.45 -22.75
CA LYS A 13 3.13 9.28 -22.91
C LYS A 13 2.44 9.58 -21.58
N GLY A 14 1.52 10.55 -21.58
CA GLY A 14 0.79 10.95 -20.38
C GLY A 14 1.64 11.81 -19.43
N ILE A 15 1.34 11.74 -18.13
CA ILE A 15 2.11 12.40 -17.07
C ILE A 15 2.93 11.31 -16.37
N PRO A 16 4.26 11.24 -16.61
CA PRO A 16 5.10 10.24 -15.99
C PRO A 16 5.05 10.35 -14.46
N GLU A 17 5.11 9.19 -13.80
CA GLU A 17 5.25 9.09 -12.34
C GLU A 17 4.13 9.80 -11.54
N PHE A 18 3.00 10.14 -12.15
CA PHE A 18 1.92 10.92 -11.52
C PHE A 18 1.55 10.44 -10.11
N TRP A 19 1.18 9.16 -9.96
CA TRP A 19 0.83 8.61 -8.65
C TRP A 19 2.04 8.48 -7.74
N PHE A 20 3.21 8.09 -8.28
CA PHE A 20 4.43 8.02 -7.49
C PHE A 20 4.81 9.38 -6.88
N THR A 21 4.64 10.48 -7.63
CA THR A 21 4.82 11.84 -7.13
C THR A 21 3.84 12.16 -6.01
N ILE A 22 2.57 11.75 -6.11
CA ILE A 22 1.60 11.89 -5.01
C ILE A 22 2.06 11.13 -3.76
N PHE A 23 2.51 9.88 -3.91
CA PHE A 23 3.06 9.09 -2.80
C PHE A 23 4.24 9.77 -2.12
N ARG A 24 5.05 10.52 -2.86
CA ARG A 24 6.17 11.29 -2.32
C ARG A 24 5.77 12.61 -1.66
N ASN A 25 4.72 13.23 -2.17
CA ASN A 25 4.24 14.54 -1.73
C ASN A 25 3.38 14.47 -0.46
N VAL A 26 2.69 13.34 -0.25
CA VAL A 26 1.85 13.12 0.93
C VAL A 26 2.67 12.46 2.03
N ASP A 27 2.93 13.18 3.12
CA ASP A 27 3.79 12.72 4.22
C ASP A 27 3.41 11.32 4.73
N MET A 28 2.13 11.12 5.06
CA MET A 28 1.58 9.83 5.51
C MET A 28 1.87 8.67 4.53
N LEU A 29 1.85 8.93 3.21
CA LEU A 29 2.18 7.90 2.22
C LEU A 29 3.68 7.73 2.07
N SER A 30 4.45 8.81 2.14
CA SER A 30 5.89 8.80 1.98
C SER A 30 6.59 7.96 3.05
N GLU A 31 6.07 7.97 4.28
CA GLU A 31 6.57 7.18 5.40
C GLU A 31 6.40 5.67 5.20
N LEU A 32 5.40 5.26 4.42
CA LEU A 32 5.13 3.85 4.12
C LEU A 32 6.03 3.32 3.00
N VAL A 33 6.51 4.21 2.12
CA VAL A 33 7.25 3.86 0.91
C VAL A 33 8.73 3.74 1.20
N GLN A 34 9.30 2.57 0.89
CA GLN A 34 10.74 2.33 1.00
C GLN A 34 11.43 2.53 -0.35
N GLU A 35 12.76 2.75 -0.36
CA GLU A 35 13.53 3.00 -1.58
C GLU A 35 13.35 1.92 -2.68
N TYR A 36 13.14 0.65 -2.28
CA TYR A 36 12.92 -0.46 -3.22
C TYR A 36 11.47 -0.58 -3.71
N ASP A 37 10.53 0.11 -3.08
CA ASP A 37 9.13 0.18 -3.52
C ASP A 37 8.96 1.20 -4.65
N GLU A 38 9.77 2.28 -4.64
CA GLU A 38 9.72 3.36 -5.64
C GLU A 38 9.69 2.87 -7.10
N PRO A 39 10.61 2.02 -7.58
CA PRO A 39 10.60 1.60 -8.98
C PRO A 39 9.36 0.75 -9.33
N ILE A 40 8.69 0.17 -8.35
CA ILE A 40 7.43 -0.56 -8.53
C ILE A 40 6.27 0.43 -8.64
N LEU A 41 6.24 1.44 -7.77
CA LEU A 41 5.22 2.49 -7.78
C LEU A 41 5.27 3.37 -9.04
N LYS A 42 6.42 3.47 -9.71
CA LYS A 42 6.51 4.12 -11.03
C LYS A 42 5.68 3.45 -12.12
N HIS A 43 5.33 2.17 -11.94
CA HIS A 43 4.45 1.42 -12.84
C HIS A 43 2.96 1.59 -12.50
N LEU A 44 2.61 2.34 -11.45
CA LEU A 44 1.24 2.60 -11.04
C LEU A 44 0.60 3.62 -11.99
N GLN A 45 -0.41 3.18 -12.74
CA GLN A 45 -1.12 3.99 -13.72
C GLN A 45 -2.35 4.68 -13.14
N ASP A 46 -3.07 4.01 -12.25
CA ASP A 46 -4.34 4.54 -11.73
C ASP A 46 -4.66 4.02 -10.32
N ILE A 47 -5.38 4.82 -9.54
CA ILE A 47 -5.98 4.40 -8.27
C ILE A 47 -7.47 4.72 -8.34
N LYS A 48 -8.32 3.70 -8.25
CA LYS A 48 -9.77 3.85 -8.30
C LYS A 48 -10.40 3.45 -6.99
N VAL A 49 -11.50 4.12 -6.65
CA VAL A 49 -12.38 3.73 -5.55
C VAL A 49 -13.65 3.13 -6.16
N LYS A 50 -14.01 1.92 -5.76
CA LYS A 50 -15.29 1.29 -6.10
C LYS A 50 -16.09 1.02 -4.85
N PHE A 51 -17.31 1.53 -4.80
CA PHE A 51 -18.25 1.27 -3.71
C PHE A 51 -19.02 -0.03 -3.97
N SER A 52 -19.46 -0.70 -2.90
CA SER A 52 -20.34 -1.86 -3.03
C SER A 52 -21.70 -1.48 -3.62
N ASP A 53 -22.30 -2.43 -4.34
CA ASP A 53 -23.60 -2.24 -4.97
C ASP A 53 -24.74 -2.17 -3.93
N PRO A 54 -25.86 -1.49 -4.25
CA PRO A 54 -27.03 -1.48 -3.39
C PRO A 54 -27.49 -2.90 -3.04
N GLY A 55 -27.64 -3.17 -1.73
CA GLY A 55 -28.06 -4.48 -1.21
C GLY A 55 -26.91 -5.41 -0.81
N GLN A 56 -25.66 -5.02 -1.03
CA GLN A 56 -24.49 -5.67 -0.43
C GLN A 56 -24.07 -4.98 0.87
N PRO A 57 -23.27 -5.65 1.74
CA PRO A 57 -22.65 -4.98 2.88
C PRO A 57 -21.89 -3.72 2.43
N MET A 58 -21.98 -2.65 3.21
CA MET A 58 -21.32 -1.39 2.88
C MET A 58 -19.81 -1.60 2.88
N SER A 59 -19.17 -1.34 1.74
CA SER A 59 -17.73 -1.43 1.60
C SER A 59 -17.24 -0.56 0.45
N PHE A 60 -15.95 -0.29 0.43
CA PHE A 60 -15.28 0.26 -0.75
C PHE A 60 -13.97 -0.48 -1.01
N VAL A 61 -13.58 -0.53 -2.28
CA VAL A 61 -12.35 -1.17 -2.77
C VAL A 61 -11.48 -0.11 -3.41
N LEU A 62 -10.26 0.01 -2.92
CA LEU A 62 -9.18 0.71 -3.60
C LEU A 62 -8.55 -0.25 -4.61
N GLU A 63 -8.57 0.11 -5.88
CA GLU A 63 -7.93 -0.62 -6.98
C GLU A 63 -6.71 0.15 -7.47
N PHE A 64 -5.53 -0.43 -7.32
CA PHE A 64 -4.26 0.09 -7.80
C PHE A 64 -3.92 -0.61 -9.11
N HIS A 65 -4.03 0.12 -10.23
CA HIS A 65 -3.84 -0.40 -11.59
C HIS A 65 -2.38 -0.21 -12.01
N PHE A 66 -1.69 -1.32 -12.23
CA PHE A 66 -0.30 -1.33 -12.66
C PHE A 66 -0.17 -1.74 -14.12
N GLU A 67 0.78 -1.12 -14.80
CA GLU A 67 1.21 -1.62 -16.09
C GLU A 67 2.03 -2.91 -15.96
N PRO A 68 2.19 -3.67 -17.06
CA PRO A 68 3.09 -4.82 -17.08
C PRO A 68 4.49 -4.43 -16.60
N ASN A 69 4.94 -5.02 -15.49
CA ASN A 69 6.19 -4.67 -14.82
C ASN A 69 7.00 -5.93 -14.47
N ASP A 70 8.24 -5.75 -14.01
CA ASP A 70 9.17 -6.84 -13.71
C ASP A 70 9.06 -7.41 -12.28
N TYR A 71 8.08 -6.97 -11.50
CA TYR A 71 7.98 -7.29 -10.07
C TYR A 71 6.91 -8.32 -9.75
N PHE A 72 5.71 -8.19 -10.31
CA PHE A 72 4.59 -9.11 -10.12
C PHE A 72 3.78 -9.27 -11.41
N THR A 73 2.84 -10.23 -11.44
CA THR A 73 1.99 -10.48 -12.61
C THR A 73 0.61 -9.83 -12.53
N ASN A 74 0.20 -9.35 -11.35
CA ASN A 74 -1.08 -8.67 -11.16
C ASN A 74 -1.13 -7.37 -11.97
N SER A 75 -2.22 -7.17 -12.70
CA SER A 75 -2.53 -5.86 -13.31
C SER A 75 -3.22 -4.92 -12.33
N VAL A 76 -3.90 -5.46 -11.32
CA VAL A 76 -4.62 -4.69 -10.31
C VAL A 76 -4.34 -5.29 -8.94
N LEU A 77 -3.89 -4.46 -8.00
CA LEU A 77 -3.84 -4.79 -6.58
C LEU A 77 -5.04 -4.13 -5.88
N THR A 78 -5.71 -4.87 -5.01
CA THR A 78 -6.95 -4.40 -4.38
C THR A 78 -6.85 -4.40 -2.87
N LYS A 79 -7.36 -3.33 -2.25
CA LYS A 79 -7.57 -3.22 -0.81
C LYS A 79 -9.04 -2.93 -0.55
N THR A 80 -9.70 -3.79 0.21
CA THR A 80 -11.14 -3.70 0.51
C THR A 80 -11.33 -3.27 1.95
N TYR A 81 -12.17 -2.26 2.16
CA TYR A 81 -12.57 -1.78 3.48
C TYR A 81 -14.06 -2.02 3.68
N LYS A 82 -14.40 -2.78 4.72
CA LYS A 82 -15.79 -3.01 5.14
C LYS A 82 -16.19 -1.91 6.10
N MET A 83 -17.41 -1.41 5.93
CA MET A 83 -17.93 -0.31 6.72
C MET A 83 -19.19 -0.69 7.47
N LYS A 84 -19.40 -0.04 8.60
CA LYS A 84 -20.64 -0.11 9.39
C LYS A 84 -21.21 1.30 9.47
N SER A 85 -22.52 1.41 9.22
CA SER A 85 -23.27 2.68 9.29
C SER A 85 -24.45 2.59 10.26
N GLU A 86 -24.52 1.51 11.04
CA GLU A 86 -25.57 1.30 12.03
C GLU A 86 -25.00 1.51 13.44
N PRO A 87 -25.73 2.19 14.35
CA PRO A 87 -25.32 2.34 15.73
C PRO A 87 -25.13 0.97 16.41
N ASP A 88 -24.17 0.90 17.34
CA ASP A 88 -24.06 -0.29 18.17
C ASP A 88 -25.31 -0.43 19.05
N LYS A 89 -25.83 -1.66 19.18
CA LYS A 89 -27.00 -1.91 20.02
C LYS A 89 -26.67 -1.83 21.52
N ALA A 90 -25.42 -2.15 21.88
CA ALA A 90 -24.93 -2.11 23.25
C ALA A 90 -24.52 -0.69 23.66
N ASP A 91 -24.06 0.12 22.69
CA ASP A 91 -23.73 1.53 22.92
C ASP A 91 -24.18 2.41 21.74
N PRO A 92 -25.46 2.81 21.67
CA PRO A 92 -25.98 3.58 20.55
C PRO A 92 -25.40 5.01 20.43
N PHE A 93 -24.81 5.54 21.50
CA PHE A 93 -24.32 6.92 21.55
C PHE A 93 -22.87 7.05 21.05
N SER A 94 -22.15 5.94 20.85
CA SER A 94 -20.82 5.94 20.22
C SER A 94 -20.86 6.04 18.69
N PHE A 95 -22.05 6.09 18.09
CA PHE A 95 -22.18 6.21 16.64
C PHE A 95 -21.81 7.63 16.16
N GLU A 96 -20.61 7.76 15.59
CA GLU A 96 -20.10 9.01 15.03
C GLU A 96 -20.28 9.11 13.50
N GLY A 97 -20.85 8.08 12.87
CA GLY A 97 -21.09 8.01 11.44
C GLY A 97 -20.61 6.68 10.83
N PRO A 98 -20.58 6.57 9.49
CA PRO A 98 -20.03 5.40 8.82
C PRO A 98 -18.54 5.24 9.10
N GLU A 99 -18.16 4.12 9.73
CA GLU A 99 -16.77 3.82 10.09
C GLU A 99 -16.27 2.56 9.37
N ILE A 100 -14.94 2.46 9.20
CA ILE A 100 -14.29 1.25 8.72
C ILE A 100 -14.17 0.28 9.91
N VAL A 101 -14.66 -0.94 9.74
CA VAL A 101 -14.66 -1.96 10.80
C VAL A 101 -13.72 -3.13 10.52
N ASP A 102 -13.35 -3.33 9.26
CA ASP A 102 -12.51 -4.44 8.84
C ASP A 102 -11.89 -4.14 7.46
N CYS A 103 -10.77 -4.78 7.16
CA CYS A 103 -10.13 -4.66 5.87
C CYS A 103 -9.54 -5.98 5.36
N ASP A 104 -9.60 -6.18 4.05
CA ASP A 104 -9.02 -7.32 3.35
C ASP A 104 -8.11 -6.81 2.23
N GLY A 105 -6.93 -7.40 2.12
CA GLY A 105 -6.01 -7.12 1.02
C GLY A 105 -6.11 -8.12 -0.12
N CYS A 106 -5.08 -8.19 -0.95
CA CYS A 106 -4.96 -9.16 -2.04
C CYS A 106 -3.59 -9.83 -2.06
N THR A 107 -3.55 -11.07 -2.54
CA THR A 107 -2.27 -11.75 -2.77
C THR A 107 -1.53 -11.10 -3.95
N ILE A 108 -0.28 -10.71 -3.73
CA ILE A 108 0.61 -10.21 -4.78
C ILE A 108 1.41 -11.38 -5.35
N ASP A 109 1.26 -11.62 -6.65
CA ASP A 109 1.92 -12.68 -7.41
C ASP A 109 3.33 -12.24 -7.82
N TRP A 110 4.22 -12.14 -6.83
CA TRP A 110 5.60 -11.74 -7.01
C TRP A 110 6.36 -12.66 -7.99
N LYS A 111 7.03 -12.04 -8.95
CA LYS A 111 8.02 -12.72 -9.80
C LYS A 111 9.22 -13.16 -8.97
N LYS A 112 9.94 -14.16 -9.48
CA LYS A 112 11.04 -14.81 -8.76
C LYS A 112 12.10 -13.80 -8.30
N GLY A 113 12.29 -13.70 -6.98
CA GLY A 113 13.31 -12.85 -6.36
C GLY A 113 12.97 -11.35 -6.37
N LYS A 114 11.72 -10.98 -6.65
CA LYS A 114 11.25 -9.60 -6.72
C LYS A 114 10.33 -9.20 -5.57
N ASN A 115 10.06 -10.12 -4.66
CA ASN A 115 9.27 -9.84 -3.47
C ASN A 115 10.04 -8.91 -2.53
N VAL A 116 9.60 -7.66 -2.43
CA VAL A 116 10.17 -6.61 -1.56
C VAL A 116 9.66 -6.68 -0.12
N THR A 117 8.56 -7.39 0.13
CA THR A 117 7.99 -7.57 1.48
C THR A 117 8.74 -8.60 2.33
N VAL A 118 9.77 -9.25 1.76
CA VAL A 118 10.61 -10.21 2.48
C VAL A 118 12.10 -10.00 2.21
N LYS A 119 12.91 -10.06 3.27
CA LYS A 119 14.37 -10.10 3.19
C LYS A 119 14.86 -11.53 3.28
N THR A 120 15.78 -11.89 2.39
CA THR A 120 16.37 -13.24 2.33
C THR A 120 17.68 -13.29 3.12
N ILE A 121 17.68 -13.97 4.27
CA ILE A 121 18.84 -14.14 5.14
C ILE A 121 19.46 -15.53 4.92
N LYS A 122 20.75 -15.57 4.55
CA LYS A 122 21.51 -16.83 4.42
C LYS A 122 22.22 -17.15 5.73
N LYS A 123 21.77 -18.21 6.42
CA LYS A 123 22.42 -18.71 7.64
C LYS A 123 23.23 -19.97 7.31
N LYS A 124 24.54 -19.92 7.58
CA LYS A 124 25.41 -21.10 7.46
C LYS A 124 25.21 -21.99 8.67
N GLN A 125 24.69 -23.20 8.46
CA GLN A 125 24.54 -24.20 9.51
C GLN A 125 25.61 -25.28 9.33
N LYS A 126 26.43 -25.47 10.37
CA LYS A 126 27.43 -26.54 10.42
C LYS A 126 26.82 -27.75 11.13
N HIS A 127 26.75 -28.89 10.44
CA HIS A 127 26.24 -30.11 11.05
C HIS A 127 27.21 -30.61 12.13
N LYS A 128 26.77 -30.71 13.38
CA LYS A 128 27.56 -31.34 14.45
C LYS A 128 27.74 -32.82 14.09
N GLY A 129 28.98 -33.25 13.86
CA GLY A 129 29.34 -34.65 13.54
C GLY A 129 29.88 -34.92 12.14
N ARG A 130 29.44 -34.21 11.08
CA ARG A 130 29.85 -34.52 9.68
C ARG A 130 30.75 -33.45 9.02
N GLY A 131 31.00 -32.34 9.71
CA GLY A 131 31.84 -31.23 9.21
C GLY A 131 31.25 -30.44 8.03
N THR A 132 30.21 -30.95 7.36
CA THR A 132 29.57 -30.32 6.22
C THR A 132 28.80 -29.05 6.63
N VAL A 133 29.07 -27.95 5.91
CA VAL A 133 28.37 -26.68 6.06
C VAL A 133 27.26 -26.62 5.01
N ARG A 134 26.01 -26.51 5.43
CA ARG A 134 24.88 -26.20 4.53
C ARG A 134 24.45 -24.76 4.74
N THR A 135 24.17 -24.06 3.64
CA THR A 135 23.60 -22.71 3.70
C THR A 135 22.09 -22.84 3.65
N ILE A 136 21.41 -22.43 4.73
CA ILE A 136 19.95 -22.37 4.79
C ILE A 136 19.53 -20.94 4.49
N THR A 137 18.59 -20.80 3.57
CA THR A 137 18.01 -19.52 3.18
C THR A 137 16.69 -19.37 3.96
N LYS A 138 16.60 -18.36 4.84
CA LYS A 138 15.38 -18.02 5.58
C LYS A 138 14.85 -16.68 5.05
N GLN A 139 13.56 -16.61 4.74
CA GLN A 139 12.89 -15.35 4.47
C GLN A 139 12.36 -14.78 5.79
N VAL A 140 12.54 -13.49 5.99
CA VAL A 140 11.97 -12.74 7.11
C VAL A 140 11.15 -11.58 6.55
N PRO A 141 10.07 -11.15 7.25
CA PRO A 141 9.33 -9.96 6.86
C PRO A 141 10.25 -8.74 6.69
N ASN A 142 9.88 -7.89 5.75
CA ASN A 142 10.54 -6.63 5.47
C ASN A 142 9.49 -5.54 5.35
N GLU A 143 9.78 -4.36 5.91
CA GLU A 143 8.94 -3.19 5.75
C GLU A 143 8.83 -2.83 4.27
N SER A 144 7.65 -2.47 3.81
CA SER A 144 7.38 -2.18 2.40
C SER A 144 5.95 -1.67 2.33
N PHE A 145 5.72 -0.68 1.46
CA PHE A 145 4.36 -0.22 1.15
C PHE A 145 3.46 -1.39 0.75
N PHE A 146 3.99 -2.41 0.05
CA PHE A 146 3.19 -3.54 -0.43
C PHE A 146 2.66 -4.45 0.69
N ASN A 147 3.10 -4.27 1.95
CA ASN A 147 2.44 -4.88 3.11
C ASN A 147 1.02 -4.33 3.33
N PHE A 148 0.71 -3.14 2.79
CA PHE A 148 -0.64 -2.57 2.78
C PHE A 148 -1.68 -3.51 2.15
N PHE A 149 -1.28 -4.35 1.19
CA PHE A 149 -2.16 -5.36 0.57
C PHE A 149 -2.22 -6.67 1.34
N ASN A 150 -1.57 -6.77 2.49
CA ASN A 150 -1.63 -7.92 3.38
C ASN A 150 -1.87 -7.43 4.82
N PRO A 151 -3.06 -6.83 5.08
CA PRO A 151 -3.36 -6.24 6.38
C PRO A 151 -3.32 -7.28 7.49
N LEU A 152 -3.02 -6.81 8.70
CA LEU A 152 -3.18 -7.63 9.90
C LEU A 152 -4.65 -8.00 10.03
N LYS A 153 -4.92 -9.30 10.08
CA LYS A 153 -6.26 -9.78 10.42
C LYS A 153 -6.36 -9.82 11.93
N ALA A 154 -7.43 -9.27 12.49
CA ALA A 154 -7.86 -9.62 13.83
C ALA A 154 -8.05 -11.14 13.84
N SER A 155 -7.10 -11.86 14.44
CA SER A 155 -7.12 -13.32 14.47
C SER A 155 -8.45 -13.76 15.07
N GLY A 156 -9.20 -14.61 14.34
CA GLY A 156 -10.54 -15.07 14.74
C GLY A 156 -10.59 -15.94 16.00
N ASP A 157 -9.52 -15.99 16.79
CA ASP A 157 -9.33 -16.89 17.93
C ASP A 157 -9.49 -16.18 19.29
N GLY A 158 -10.16 -15.03 19.34
CA GLY A 158 -10.54 -14.38 20.61
C GLY A 158 -9.38 -13.83 21.44
N GLU A 159 -8.17 -13.79 20.88
CA GLU A 159 -7.07 -12.98 21.41
C GLU A 159 -7.25 -11.54 20.92
N SER A 160 -7.34 -10.60 21.86
CA SER A 160 -7.26 -9.17 21.55
C SER A 160 -5.95 -8.90 20.82
N LEU A 161 -5.98 -8.03 19.81
CA LEU A 161 -4.77 -7.53 19.19
C LEU A 161 -3.89 -6.88 20.28
N ASP A 162 -2.57 -6.98 20.13
CA ASP A 162 -1.68 -6.16 20.95
C ASP A 162 -1.77 -4.69 20.53
N GLU A 163 -1.36 -3.78 21.43
CA GLU A 163 -1.45 -2.33 21.22
C GLU A 163 -0.78 -1.87 19.92
N ASP A 164 0.35 -2.51 19.56
CA ASP A 164 1.09 -2.23 18.32
C ASP A 164 0.29 -2.64 17.07
N SER A 165 -0.39 -3.80 17.12
CA SER A 165 -1.24 -4.28 16.03
C SER A 165 -2.51 -3.44 15.89
N GLU A 166 -3.10 -2.99 16.99
CA GLU A 166 -4.24 -2.06 16.98
C GLU A 166 -3.84 -0.72 16.35
N PHE A 167 -2.69 -0.15 16.73
CA PHE A 167 -2.16 1.08 16.13
C PHE A 167 -1.91 0.92 14.62
N THR A 168 -1.32 -0.21 14.22
CA THR A 168 -1.07 -0.51 12.80
C THR A 168 -2.37 -0.60 12.00
N LEU A 169 -3.41 -1.22 12.55
CA LEU A 169 -4.71 -1.35 11.90
C LEU A 169 -5.45 0.00 11.83
N ALA A 170 -5.37 0.81 12.87
CA ALA A 170 -5.93 2.16 12.88
C ALA A 170 -5.29 3.05 11.81
N SER A 171 -3.95 3.02 11.70
CA SER A 171 -3.22 3.72 10.64
C SER A 171 -3.65 3.23 9.25
N ASP A 172 -3.84 1.92 9.06
CA ASP A 172 -4.32 1.35 7.80
C ASP A 172 -5.71 1.89 7.40
N PHE A 173 -6.63 2.00 8.37
CA PHE A 173 -7.96 2.55 8.15
C PHE A 173 -7.92 4.04 7.80
N GLU A 174 -7.06 4.80 8.48
CA GLU A 174 -6.83 6.21 8.20
C GLU A 174 -6.34 6.41 6.76
N ILE A 175 -5.33 5.64 6.33
CA ILE A 175 -4.82 5.66 4.94
C ILE A 175 -5.93 5.30 3.96
N GLY A 176 -6.73 4.27 4.25
CA GLY A 176 -7.87 3.85 3.42
C GLY A 176 -8.90 4.96 3.24
N HIS A 177 -9.26 5.64 4.33
CA HIS A 177 -10.14 6.79 4.33
C HIS A 177 -9.52 7.97 3.55
N PHE A 178 -8.24 8.25 3.75
CA PHE A 178 -7.51 9.33 3.10
C PHE A 178 -7.46 9.16 1.58
N PHE A 179 -7.21 7.95 1.08
CA PHE A 179 -7.30 7.66 -0.36
C PHE A 179 -8.68 7.94 -0.91
N ARG A 180 -9.72 7.47 -0.21
CA ARG A 180 -11.11 7.57 -0.65
C ARG A 180 -11.62 9.01 -0.69
N GLU A 181 -11.43 9.75 0.40
CA GLU A 181 -12.10 11.05 0.60
C GLU A 181 -11.24 12.23 0.12
N ARG A 182 -9.91 12.08 0.08
CA ARG A 182 -8.99 13.18 -0.22
C ARG A 182 -8.17 12.95 -1.48
N ILE A 183 -7.33 11.91 -1.51
CA ILE A 183 -6.35 11.73 -2.60
C ILE A 183 -7.05 11.50 -3.93
N VAL A 184 -7.86 10.45 -4.06
CA VAL A 184 -8.43 10.07 -5.37
C VAL A 184 -9.31 11.19 -5.96
N PRO A 185 -10.20 11.86 -5.19
CA PRO A 185 -11.00 12.96 -5.72
C PRO A 185 -10.20 14.21 -6.13
N ARG A 186 -9.01 14.42 -5.56
CA ARG A 186 -8.19 15.63 -5.74
C ARG A 186 -6.75 15.32 -6.16
N ALA A 187 -6.52 14.20 -6.86
CA ALA A 187 -5.18 13.67 -7.13
C ALA A 187 -4.26 14.69 -7.81
N VAL A 188 -4.79 15.53 -8.70
CA VAL A 188 -4.03 16.58 -9.39
C VAL A 188 -3.45 17.60 -8.39
N LEU A 189 -4.20 17.99 -7.35
CA LEU A 189 -3.73 18.96 -6.36
C LEU A 189 -2.64 18.36 -5.47
N TYR A 190 -2.73 17.07 -5.15
CA TYR A 190 -1.65 16.37 -4.44
C TYR A 190 -0.41 16.17 -5.32
N PHE A 191 -0.60 15.98 -6.62
CA PHE A 191 0.48 15.91 -7.58
C PHE A 191 1.22 17.26 -7.72
N THR A 192 0.48 18.38 -7.82
CA THR A 192 1.09 19.72 -7.91
C THR A 192 1.62 20.24 -6.58
N GLY A 193 1.20 19.63 -5.47
CA GLY A 193 1.57 20.02 -4.11
C GLY A 193 0.65 21.05 -3.47
N GLU A 194 -0.38 21.53 -4.19
CA GLU A 194 -1.33 22.55 -3.70
C GLU A 194 -2.27 22.05 -2.61
N ALA A 195 -2.45 20.73 -2.48
CA ALA A 195 -3.30 20.11 -1.44
C ALA A 195 -2.48 19.40 -0.34
N ILE A 196 -1.16 19.54 -0.35
CA ILE A 196 -0.35 19.17 0.81
C ILE A 196 -0.73 20.17 1.90
N GLU A 197 -1.18 19.68 3.05
CA GLU A 197 -1.49 20.55 4.18
C GLU A 197 -0.19 21.24 4.58
N ASP A 198 -0.10 22.57 4.37
CA ASP A 198 0.95 23.38 4.96
C ASP A 198 0.77 23.30 6.48
N ASP A 199 1.42 22.33 7.12
CA ASP A 199 1.53 22.22 8.59
C ASP A 199 2.27 23.43 9.20
N ASP A 200 2.71 24.37 8.36
CA ASP A 200 3.37 25.64 8.65
C ASP A 200 2.46 26.88 8.55
N ASN A 201 1.12 26.74 8.53
CA ASN A 201 0.23 27.90 8.68
C ASN A 201 -0.40 27.98 10.09
N PRO A 202 0.27 28.62 11.07
CA PRO A 202 -0.22 28.77 12.44
C PRO A 202 -1.41 29.74 12.62
N ASP A 203 -2.00 30.24 11.52
CA ASP A 203 -3.05 31.28 11.53
C ASP A 203 -4.42 30.78 11.02
N MET A 204 -4.75 29.49 11.18
CA MET A 204 -6.11 28.95 11.06
C MET A 204 -6.64 28.44 12.39
#